data_AF-A0A974WGP3-F1
#
_entry.id   AF-A0A974WGP3-F1
#
_cell.length_a   1.000
_cell.length_b   1.000
_cell.length_c   1.000
_cell.angle_alpha   90.00
_cell.angle_beta   90.00
_cell.angle_gamma   90.00
#
_symmetry.space_group_name_H-M   'P 1'
#
loop_
_entity.id
_entity.type
_entity.pdbx_description
1 polymer ?
#
loop_
_entity_poly.entity_id
_entity_poly.type
_entity_poly.pdbx_seq_one_letter_code
_entity_poly.pdbx_strand_id
1 'polypeptide(L)'
;MDRQINTIMHKKLIAVLAIIFSCAISETLAQSPNYDSLKQEILSIRTDVDHIVLNLETAKSKFQRGIFVATLGYSITIAGGLMLGRENDELGQALLVAGGATGGIGTYMLVDAFKYLGRVRNRKR
;
A
#
# COMPACT_ATOMS: atom_id res chain seq x y z
N MET A 1 -72.89 5.10 41.31
CA MET A 1 -71.57 5.79 41.27
C MET A 1 -70.58 5.06 40.36
N ASP A 2 -71.09 4.25 39.43
CA ASP A 2 -70.33 3.17 38.79
C ASP A 2 -69.67 3.57 37.45
N ARG A 3 -70.14 4.66 36.83
CA ARG A 3 -69.55 5.18 35.57
C ARG A 3 -68.18 5.84 35.75
N GLN A 4 -67.92 6.46 36.90
CA GLN A 4 -66.64 7.14 37.19
C GLN A 4 -65.48 6.15 37.39
N ILE A 5 -65.76 4.96 37.94
CA ILE A 5 -64.76 3.93 38.25
C ILE A 5 -64.21 3.30 36.97
N ASN A 6 -65.06 3.05 35.97
CA ASN A 6 -64.65 2.40 34.73
C ASN A 6 -63.70 3.27 33.88
N THR A 7 -63.91 4.58 33.86
CA THR A 7 -63.04 5.53 33.14
C THR A 7 -61.64 5.65 33.76
N ILE A 8 -61.50 5.47 35.08
CA ILE A 8 -60.20 5.51 35.77
C ILE A 8 -59.42 4.23 35.48
N MET A 9 -60.11 3.10 35.39
CA MET A 9 -59.49 1.79 35.13
C MET A 9 -58.93 1.70 33.70
N HIS A 10 -59.64 2.23 32.70
CA HIS A 10 -59.16 2.28 31.31
C HIS A 10 -57.92 3.17 31.14
N LYS A 11 -57.86 4.32 31.82
CA LYS A 11 -56.67 5.21 31.77
C LYS A 11 -55.43 4.55 32.35
N LYS A 12 -55.58 3.79 33.44
CA LYS A 12 -54.48 3.01 34.04
C LYS A 12 -54.03 1.87 33.14
N LEU A 13 -54.97 1.18 32.48
CA LEU A 13 -54.67 0.11 31.52
C LEU A 13 -53.87 0.63 30.31
N ILE A 14 -54.26 1.80 29.76
CA ILE A 14 -53.56 2.44 28.63
C ILE A 14 -52.14 2.87 29.03
N ALA A 15 -51.96 3.40 30.25
CA ALA A 15 -50.64 3.78 30.76
C ALA A 15 -49.71 2.57 30.92
N VAL A 16 -50.21 1.44 31.42
CA VAL A 16 -49.43 0.20 31.55
C VAL A 16 -49.05 -0.35 30.17
N LEU A 17 -49.98 -0.30 29.20
CA LEU A 17 -49.71 -0.76 27.84
C LEU A 17 -48.63 0.10 27.14
N ALA A 18 -48.62 1.41 27.38
CA ALA A 18 -47.62 2.33 26.85
C ALA A 18 -46.21 2.10 27.44
N ILE A 19 -46.12 1.71 28.70
CA ILE A 19 -44.84 1.38 29.37
C ILE A 19 -44.28 0.07 28.81
N ILE A 20 -45.13 -0.95 28.61
CA ILE A 20 -44.72 -2.24 28.02
C ILE A 20 -44.25 -2.04 26.57
N PHE A 21 -44.94 -1.20 25.81
CA PHE A 21 -44.56 -0.87 24.43
C PHE A 21 -43.22 -0.13 24.35
N SER A 22 -42.94 0.79 25.28
CA SER A 22 -41.66 1.50 25.33
C SER A 22 -40.48 0.59 25.72
N CYS A 23 -40.75 -0.46 26.50
CA CYS A 23 -39.72 -1.42 26.91
C CYS A 23 -39.30 -2.35 25.75
N ALA A 24 -40.25 -2.77 24.91
CA ALA A 24 -39.98 -3.67 23.78
C ALA A 24 -39.17 -3.04 22.62
N ILE A 25 -39.15 -1.70 22.52
CA ILE A 25 -38.41 -0.98 21.46
C ILE A 25 -36.93 -0.80 21.83
N SER A 26 -36.58 -0.84 23.12
CA SER A 26 -35.20 -0.61 23.57
C SER A 26 -34.24 -1.76 23.21
N GLU A 27 -34.74 -2.98 22.99
CA GLU A 27 -33.91 -4.15 22.69
C GLU A 27 -33.56 -4.31 21.20
N THR A 28 -34.23 -3.59 20.28
CA THR A 28 -33.96 -3.66 18.84
C THR A 28 -32.89 -2.68 18.34
N LEU A 29 -32.38 -1.82 19.24
CA LEU A 29 -31.25 -0.91 18.99
C LEU A 29 -29.93 -1.39 19.63
N ALA A 30 -29.89 -2.64 20.12
CA ALA A 30 -28.66 -3.31 20.53
C ALA A 30 -27.85 -3.69 19.28
N GLN A 31 -27.16 -2.67 18.77
CA GLN A 31 -26.11 -2.68 17.76
C GLN A 31 -25.35 -4.01 17.70
N SER A 32 -25.49 -4.71 16.58
CA SER A 32 -24.75 -5.92 16.27
C SER A 32 -23.24 -5.65 16.43
N PRO A 33 -22.46 -6.57 17.02
CA PRO A 33 -21.10 -6.28 17.40
C PRO A 33 -20.27 -6.01 16.15
N ASN A 34 -19.25 -5.19 16.35
CA ASN A 34 -18.25 -4.60 15.46
C ASN A 34 -17.43 -5.59 14.56
N TYR A 35 -18.01 -6.71 14.14
CA TYR A 35 -17.38 -7.74 13.32
C TYR A 35 -17.15 -7.31 11.87
N ASP A 36 -18.00 -6.43 11.34
CA ASP A 36 -17.86 -5.92 9.98
C ASP A 36 -16.67 -4.96 9.85
N SER A 37 -16.35 -4.18 10.88
CA SER A 37 -15.15 -3.32 10.85
C SER A 37 -13.86 -4.14 10.88
N LEU A 38 -13.80 -5.21 11.69
CA LEU A 38 -12.66 -6.14 11.75
C LEU A 38 -12.46 -6.87 10.42
N LYS A 39 -13.53 -7.33 9.78
CA LYS A 39 -13.46 -7.92 8.44
C LYS A 39 -12.97 -6.92 7.41
N GLN A 40 -13.46 -5.68 7.48
CA GLN A 40 -13.04 -4.61 6.58
C GLN A 40 -11.58 -4.21 6.80
N GLU A 41 -11.12 -4.19 8.05
CA GLU A 41 -9.73 -3.94 8.42
C GLU A 41 -8.82 -5.07 7.92
N ILE A 42 -9.19 -6.33 8.13
CA ILE A 42 -8.45 -7.49 7.58
C ILE A 42 -8.40 -7.45 6.05
N LEU A 43 -9.49 -7.07 5.40
CA LEU A 43 -9.54 -6.91 3.94
C LEU A 43 -8.58 -5.81 3.49
N SER A 44 -8.60 -4.66 4.17
CA SER A 44 -7.68 -3.55 3.89
C SER A 44 -6.22 -3.95 4.07
N ILE A 45 -5.90 -4.67 5.14
CA ILE A 45 -4.54 -5.17 5.40
C ILE A 45 -4.09 -6.15 4.31
N ARG A 46 -4.98 -7.04 3.84
CA ARG A 46 -4.65 -7.95 2.73
C ARG A 46 -4.35 -7.18 1.45
N THR A 47 -5.21 -6.23 1.08
CA THR A 47 -4.99 -5.37 -0.08
C THR A 47 -3.68 -4.60 0.04
N ASP A 48 -3.34 -4.13 1.23
CA ASP A 48 -2.09 -3.43 1.51
C ASP A 48 -0.86 -4.32 1.33
N VAL A 49 -0.93 -5.56 1.83
CA VAL A 49 0.12 -6.57 1.65
C VAL A 49 0.29 -6.91 0.18
N ASP A 50 -0.79 -7.13 -0.56
CA ASP A 50 -0.74 -7.43 -2.00
C ASP A 50 -0.08 -6.29 -2.78
N HIS A 51 -0.42 -5.04 -2.46
CA HIS A 51 0.22 -3.87 -3.04
C HIS A 51 1.71 -3.77 -2.69
N ILE A 52 2.10 -4.12 -1.47
CA ILE A 52 3.51 -4.13 -1.07
C ILE A 52 4.27 -5.19 -1.87
N VAL A 53 3.75 -6.40 -1.99
CA VAL A 53 4.37 -7.50 -2.74
C VAL A 53 4.58 -7.11 -4.21
N LEU A 54 3.56 -6.57 -4.86
CA LEU A 54 3.61 -6.19 -6.27
C LEU A 54 4.63 -5.05 -6.53
N ASN A 55 4.71 -4.08 -5.61
CA ASN A 55 5.70 -3.00 -5.69
C ASN A 55 7.13 -3.47 -5.38
N LEU A 56 7.31 -4.44 -4.48
CA LEU A 56 8.60 -5.06 -4.20
C LEU A 56 9.14 -5.82 -5.40
N GLU A 57 8.30 -6.60 -6.09
CA GLU A 57 8.71 -7.36 -7.27
C GLU A 57 9.18 -6.43 -8.39
N THR A 58 8.42 -5.35 -8.63
CA THR A 58 8.78 -4.32 -9.62
C THR A 58 10.10 -3.64 -9.26
N ALA A 59 10.30 -3.28 -7.99
CA ALA A 59 11.53 -2.65 -7.54
C ALA A 59 12.73 -3.59 -7.60
N LYS A 60 12.55 -4.88 -7.26
CA LYS A 60 13.57 -5.92 -7.35
C LYS A 60 14.06 -6.09 -8.78
N SER A 61 13.15 -6.14 -9.75
CA SER A 61 13.50 -6.26 -11.17
C SER A 61 14.32 -5.06 -11.67
N LYS A 62 13.90 -3.83 -11.34
CA LYS A 62 14.66 -2.61 -11.67
C LYS A 62 16.04 -2.58 -11.00
N PHE A 63 16.12 -3.02 -9.75
CA PHE A 63 17.36 -3.10 -8.98
C PHE A 63 18.34 -4.11 -9.61
N GLN A 64 17.88 -5.31 -9.94
CA GLN A 64 18.70 -6.34 -10.61
C GLN A 64 19.21 -5.87 -11.97
N ARG A 65 18.35 -5.23 -12.78
CA ARG A 65 18.75 -4.62 -14.06
C ARG A 65 19.78 -3.51 -13.85
N GLY A 66 19.58 -2.64 -12.87
CA GLY A 66 20.51 -1.55 -12.54
C GLY A 66 21.89 -2.06 -12.15
N ILE A 67 21.98 -3.09 -11.30
CA ILE A 67 23.24 -3.75 -10.95
C ILE A 67 23.90 -4.35 -12.20
N PHE A 68 23.15 -5.09 -13.01
CA PHE A 68 23.70 -5.74 -14.21
C PHE A 68 24.29 -4.72 -15.19
N VAL A 69 23.54 -3.66 -15.49
CA VAL A 69 23.96 -2.58 -16.37
C VAL A 69 25.17 -1.84 -15.79
N ALA A 70 25.19 -1.56 -14.49
CA ALA A 70 26.32 -0.91 -13.84
C ALA A 70 27.60 -1.76 -13.91
N THR A 71 27.49 -3.06 -13.63
CA THR A 71 28.61 -4.01 -13.72
C THR A 71 29.14 -4.11 -15.15
N LEU A 72 28.26 -4.20 -16.15
CA LEU A 72 28.68 -4.16 -17.56
C LEU A 72 29.41 -2.86 -17.90
N GLY A 73 28.86 -1.72 -17.47
CA GLY A 73 29.51 -0.42 -17.67
C GLY A 73 30.91 -0.37 -17.06
N TYR A 74 31.09 -0.91 -15.85
CA TYR A 74 32.38 -1.00 -15.19
C TYR A 74 33.35 -1.92 -15.93
N SER A 75 32.91 -3.10 -16.37
CA SER A 75 33.72 -4.03 -17.16
C SER A 75 34.16 -3.42 -18.50
N ILE A 76 33.25 -2.75 -19.21
CA ILE A 76 33.55 -2.07 -20.48
C ILE A 76 34.52 -0.91 -20.24
N THR A 77 34.36 -0.16 -19.14
CA THR A 77 35.27 0.94 -18.77
C THR A 77 36.68 0.41 -18.50
N ILE A 78 36.82 -0.69 -17.77
CA ILE A 78 38.12 -1.33 -17.53
C ILE A 78 38.75 -1.80 -18.85
N ALA A 79 37.98 -2.48 -19.70
CA ALA A 79 38.47 -2.95 -21.00
C ALA A 79 38.90 -1.78 -21.90
N GLY A 80 38.12 -0.71 -21.94
CA GLY A 80 38.48 0.52 -22.68
C GLY A 80 39.74 1.18 -22.12
N GLY A 81 39.85 1.28 -20.79
CA GLY A 81 41.02 1.85 -20.11
C GLY A 81 42.31 1.06 -20.34
N LEU A 82 42.22 -0.26 -20.52
CA LEU A 82 43.36 -1.12 -20.89
C LEU A 82 43.75 -0.99 -22.38
N MET A 83 42.81 -0.59 -23.25
CA MET A 83 43.07 -0.36 -24.68
C MET A 83 43.58 1.05 -24.97
N LEU A 84 43.38 2.01 -24.06
CA LEU A 84 43.98 3.35 -24.12
C LEU A 84 45.52 3.29 -24.05
N GLY A 85 46.19 4.09 -24.89
CA GLY A 85 47.65 4.14 -25.00
C GLY A 85 48.28 3.00 -25.81
N ARG A 86 47.48 2.19 -26.51
CA ARG A 86 47.92 1.13 -27.43
C ARG A 86 47.51 1.47 -28.86
N GLU A 87 47.76 0.58 -29.82
CA GLU A 87 47.36 0.77 -31.24
C GLU A 87 45.86 1.02 -31.45
N ASN A 88 45.02 0.65 -30.48
CA ASN A 88 43.55 0.76 -30.56
C ASN A 88 43.00 1.85 -29.62
N ASP A 89 43.67 3.00 -29.57
CA ASP A 89 43.36 4.10 -28.64
C ASP A 89 41.94 4.67 -28.84
N GLU A 90 41.51 4.79 -30.10
CA GLU A 90 40.18 5.28 -30.46
C GLU A 90 39.06 4.34 -29.97
N LEU A 91 39.27 3.03 -30.08
CA LEU A 91 38.36 2.02 -29.51
C LEU A 91 38.38 2.06 -27.98
N GLY A 92 39.55 2.24 -27.37
CA GLY A 92 39.70 2.40 -25.92
C GLY A 92 38.91 3.58 -25.39
N GLN A 93 39.01 4.74 -26.05
CA GLN A 93 38.26 5.94 -25.69
C GLN A 93 36.75 5.78 -25.90
N ALA A 94 36.32 5.15 -26.99
CA ALA A 94 34.90 4.87 -27.25
C ALA A 94 34.31 3.91 -26.19
N LEU A 95 35.03 2.85 -25.83
CA LEU A 95 34.62 1.92 -24.77
C LEU A 95 34.60 2.63 -23.41
N LEU A 96 35.54 3.51 -23.12
CA LEU A 96 35.58 4.25 -21.86
C LEU A 96 34.32 5.13 -21.69
N VAL A 97 33.94 5.85 -22.76
CA VAL A 97 32.74 6.69 -22.78
C VAL A 97 31.48 5.84 -22.69
N ALA A 98 31.40 4.75 -23.46
CA ALA A 98 30.25 3.85 -23.43
C ALA A 98 30.09 3.17 -22.06
N GLY A 99 31.19 2.71 -21.46
CA GLY A 99 31.23 2.10 -20.14
C GLY A 99 30.83 3.07 -19.04
N GLY A 100 31.35 4.30 -19.06
CA GLY A 100 30.99 5.35 -18.12
C GLY A 100 29.51 5.76 -18.22
N ALA A 101 29.00 5.93 -19.44
CA ALA A 101 27.58 6.24 -19.68
C ALA A 101 26.67 5.10 -19.21
N THR A 102 27.03 3.85 -19.52
CA THR A 102 26.28 2.65 -19.11
C THR A 102 26.28 2.52 -17.58
N GLY A 103 27.43 2.76 -16.91
CA GLY A 103 27.53 2.78 -15.45
C GLY A 103 26.65 3.86 -14.80
N GLY A 104 26.62 5.06 -15.39
CA GLY A 104 25.73 6.15 -14.98
C GLY A 104 24.25 5.79 -15.11
N ILE A 105 23.85 5.17 -16.22
CA ILE A 105 22.47 4.70 -16.44
C ILE A 105 22.10 3.62 -15.42
N GLY A 106 22.99 2.66 -15.16
CA GLY A 106 22.75 1.61 -14.15
C GLY A 106 22.53 2.19 -12.76
N THR A 107 23.32 3.21 -12.39
CA THR A 107 23.16 3.94 -11.12
C THR A 107 21.85 4.72 -11.06
N TYR A 108 21.44 5.37 -12.15
CA TYR A 108 20.15 6.05 -12.22
C TYR A 108 18.98 5.07 -12.05
N MET A 109 19.05 3.89 -12.68
CA MET A 109 18.04 2.83 -12.51
C MET A 109 17.95 2.34 -11.07
N LEU A 110 19.09 2.22 -10.38
CA LEU A 110 19.16 1.89 -8.95
C LEU A 110 18.47 2.97 -8.09
N VAL A 111 18.79 4.24 -8.32
CA VAL A 111 18.18 5.36 -7.60
C VAL A 111 16.68 5.45 -7.87
N ASP A 112 16.24 5.25 -9.11
CA ASP A 112 14.81 5.21 -9.44
C ASP A 112 14.09 4.05 -8.75
N ALA A 113 14.70 2.85 -8.68
CA ALA A 113 14.14 1.71 -7.97
C ALA A 113 13.95 2.01 -6.47
N PHE A 114 14.95 2.62 -5.82
CA PHE A 114 14.85 3.03 -4.42
C PHE A 114 13.85 4.17 -4.21
N LYS A 115 13.81 5.15 -5.11
CA LYS A 115 12.85 6.26 -5.05
C LYS A 115 11.42 5.79 -5.28
N TYR A 116 11.21 4.82 -6.17
CA TYR A 116 9.90 4.20 -6.39
C TYR A 116 9.39 3.53 -5.12
N LEU A 117 10.22 2.68 -4.47
CA LEU A 117 9.90 2.08 -3.16
C LEU A 117 9.60 3.12 -2.09
N GLY A 118 10.44 4.15 -1.97
CA GLY A 118 10.28 5.20 -0.97
C GLY A 118 9.05 6.09 -1.19
N ARG A 119 8.68 6.36 -2.45
CA ARG A 119 7.54 7.22 -2.80
C ARG A 119 6.21 6.50 -2.62
N VAL A 120 6.14 5.19 -2.90
CA VAL A 120 4.95 4.36 -2.61
C VAL A 120 4.62 4.36 -1.12
N ARG A 121 5.65 4.37 -0.24
CA ARG A 121 5.48 4.46 1.21
C ARG A 121 4.81 5.75 1.69
N ASN A 122 5.08 6.89 1.02
CA ASN A 122 4.59 8.21 1.46
C ASN A 122 3.19 8.57 0.96
N ARG A 123 2.61 7.81 0.02
CA ARG A 123 1.28 8.14 -0.57
C ARG A 123 0.09 7.71 0.31
N LYS A 124 0.36 7.08 1.45
CA LYS A 124 -0.64 6.43 2.31
C LYS A 124 -0.69 6.94 3.75
N ARG A 125 0.09 7.98 4.07
CA ARG A 125 -0.10 8.82 5.26
C ARG A 125 -0.91 10.03 4.85
#